data_AF-A0A1R2B519-F1
#
_entry.id   AF-A0A1R2B519-F1
#
_cell.length_a   1.000
_cell.length_b   1.000
_cell.length_c   1.000
_cell.angle_alpha   90.00
_cell.angle_beta   90.00
_cell.angle_gamma   90.00
#
_symmetry.space_group_name_H-M   'P 1'
#
loop_
_entity.id
_entity.type
_entity.pdbx_description
1 polymer ?
#
loop_
_entity_poly.entity_id
_entity_poly.type
_entity_poly.pdbx_seq_one_letter_code
_entity_poly.pdbx_strand_id
1 'polypeptide(L)'
;MGNCPCACKKTEPGSEIVTEAEQIKNLVENQQEISTLNSHLHIVEASLNIEESKELPQESLVKLSHIQGLFRGYLVRMQYIDQICLSEMDPAIQFEHPELEIPETDTQAPHVDFQVDFTQLPGGFLSESALEKYNFYGKFDFGEPDGKEFKNLGKLIDGSYYQGEVDEFGIPCGKGSIFYEDGSMYEGAWKAGKFYGYGRMISQEGDVFEGDFIEGQLTGKGKKIYANGNSYVGELVNSFPHGFGEEIMSDKSAYKGNFINGLKSGKGNYTWPEGSSYEGMFVEDKIEGFGKYIWPDKEYEGEWKDNIQHGQGCFKWNDGKKYAGGYVMGKKQGYGIFEWPDGKKYEGNWFDGKQEGEGTFSKNGVVRQQGIWKDGKFMGKKEDQSS
;
A
#
# COMPACT_ATOMS: atom_id res chain seq x y z
N MET A 1 7.84 -51.63 -57.94
CA MET A 1 8.50 -51.39 -56.64
C MET A 1 7.63 -50.43 -55.86
N GLY A 2 7.22 -50.79 -54.64
CA GLY A 2 6.44 -49.91 -53.77
C GLY A 2 5.29 -50.61 -53.03
N ASN A 3 5.62 -51.65 -52.25
CA ASN A 3 4.76 -52.14 -51.15
C ASN A 3 4.80 -51.14 -50.00
N CYS A 4 3.65 -50.85 -49.38
CA CYS A 4 3.34 -51.23 -47.99
C CYS A 4 2.00 -50.61 -47.52
N PRO A 5 1.02 -51.41 -47.11
CA PRO A 5 -0.24 -50.94 -46.53
C PRO A 5 -0.27 -51.17 -45.02
N CYS A 6 0.02 -50.12 -44.23
CA CYS A 6 -0.45 -49.97 -42.85
C CYS A 6 0.03 -48.63 -42.29
N ALA A 7 -0.89 -47.82 -41.77
CA ALA A 7 -0.78 -47.26 -40.42
C ALA A 7 -1.91 -46.24 -40.19
N CYS A 8 -2.77 -46.62 -39.24
CA CYS A 8 -3.36 -45.73 -38.25
C CYS A 8 -4.15 -44.53 -38.75
N LYS A 9 -5.48 -44.73 -38.74
CA LYS A 9 -6.41 -43.73 -38.22
C LYS A 9 -5.80 -43.12 -36.95
N LYS A 10 -5.20 -41.93 -37.05
CA LYS A 10 -5.09 -41.03 -35.91
C LYS A 10 -6.42 -40.32 -35.80
N THR A 11 -7.38 -40.99 -35.17
CA THR A 11 -8.18 -40.29 -34.16
C THR A 11 -7.19 -39.74 -33.17
N GLU A 12 -6.96 -38.43 -33.16
CA GLU A 12 -6.37 -37.81 -31.98
C GLU A 12 -7.39 -37.95 -30.84
N PRO A 13 -7.01 -38.61 -29.73
CA PRO A 13 -7.74 -38.53 -28.48
C PRO A 13 -7.31 -37.24 -27.78
N GLY A 14 -8.28 -36.44 -27.33
CA GLY A 14 -7.99 -35.23 -26.57
C GLY A 14 -9.16 -34.24 -26.45
N SER A 15 -10.41 -34.70 -26.61
CA SER A 15 -11.51 -34.06 -25.89
C SER A 15 -11.26 -34.33 -24.39
N GLU A 16 -11.24 -33.28 -23.58
CA GLU A 16 -10.70 -33.22 -22.21
C GLU A 16 -9.16 -33.09 -22.25
N ILE A 17 -8.58 -31.89 -22.38
CA ILE A 17 -8.06 -31.12 -21.24
C ILE A 17 -7.79 -29.63 -21.62
N VAL A 18 -8.11 -29.17 -22.83
CA VAL A 18 -7.92 -27.73 -23.17
C VAL A 18 -9.11 -26.86 -22.74
N THR A 19 -10.26 -27.46 -22.42
CA THR A 19 -11.44 -26.67 -22.06
C THR A 19 -11.49 -26.19 -20.62
N GLU A 20 -10.65 -26.67 -19.69
CA GLU A 20 -10.64 -26.14 -18.30
C GLU A 20 -9.69 -24.95 -18.12
N ALA A 21 -8.55 -24.88 -18.81
CA ALA A 21 -7.63 -23.75 -18.69
C ALA A 21 -8.15 -22.48 -19.38
N GLU A 22 -8.83 -22.60 -20.52
CA GLU A 22 -9.49 -21.47 -21.20
C GLU A 22 -10.83 -21.09 -20.54
N GLN A 23 -11.51 -22.02 -19.86
CA GLN A 23 -12.67 -21.68 -19.02
C GLN A 23 -12.25 -21.01 -17.71
N ILE A 24 -11.14 -21.41 -17.08
CA ILE A 24 -10.61 -20.76 -15.86
C ILE A 24 -10.01 -19.39 -16.19
N LYS A 25 -9.33 -19.24 -17.33
CA LYS A 25 -8.82 -17.92 -17.76
C LYS A 25 -9.96 -16.95 -18.07
N ASN A 26 -11.01 -17.42 -18.76
CA ASN A 26 -12.23 -16.64 -18.96
C ASN A 26 -13.06 -16.45 -17.67
N LEU A 27 -12.99 -17.33 -16.66
CA LEU A 27 -13.66 -17.16 -15.37
C LEU A 27 -12.91 -16.18 -14.46
N VAL A 28 -11.58 -16.12 -14.53
CA VAL A 28 -10.74 -15.19 -13.75
C VAL A 28 -10.74 -13.80 -14.36
N GLU A 29 -10.64 -13.67 -15.68
CA GLU A 29 -10.80 -12.38 -16.38
C GLU A 29 -12.24 -11.85 -16.24
N ASN A 30 -13.25 -12.73 -16.25
CA ASN A 30 -14.63 -12.31 -15.92
C ASN A 30 -14.84 -12.01 -14.43
N GLN A 31 -14.23 -12.68 -13.44
CA GLN A 31 -14.48 -12.34 -12.03
C GLN A 31 -13.90 -10.98 -11.62
N GLN A 32 -12.81 -10.56 -12.24
CA GLN A 32 -12.18 -9.26 -11.97
C GLN A 32 -12.90 -8.10 -12.68
N GLU A 33 -13.51 -8.35 -13.85
CA GLU A 33 -14.40 -7.39 -14.51
C GLU A 33 -15.84 -7.40 -13.94
N ILE A 34 -16.38 -8.55 -13.50
CA ILE A 34 -17.73 -8.71 -12.93
C ILE A 34 -17.83 -8.20 -11.49
N SER A 35 -16.77 -8.23 -10.66
CA SER A 35 -16.82 -7.60 -9.32
C SER A 35 -16.74 -6.07 -9.39
N THR A 36 -16.06 -5.56 -10.42
CA THR A 36 -15.91 -4.13 -10.73
C THR A 36 -17.14 -3.56 -11.45
N LEU A 37 -17.87 -4.38 -12.24
CA LEU A 37 -19.18 -4.02 -12.81
C LEU A 37 -20.34 -4.19 -11.81
N ASN A 38 -20.43 -5.29 -11.04
CA ASN A 38 -21.62 -5.58 -10.21
C ASN A 38 -21.81 -4.66 -8.99
N SER A 39 -20.73 -4.10 -8.46
CA SER A 39 -20.79 -3.17 -7.31
C SER A 39 -21.24 -1.76 -7.72
N HIS A 40 -20.92 -1.33 -8.95
CA HIS A 40 -21.36 -0.05 -9.49
C HIS A 40 -22.70 -0.14 -10.26
N LEU A 41 -23.03 -1.27 -10.89
CA LEU A 41 -24.22 -1.42 -11.75
C LEU A 41 -25.54 -1.61 -10.98
N HIS A 42 -25.55 -2.29 -9.82
CA HIS A 42 -26.81 -2.60 -9.12
C HIS A 42 -27.53 -1.39 -8.49
N ILE A 43 -26.81 -0.32 -8.16
CA ILE A 43 -27.39 0.92 -7.59
C ILE A 43 -27.69 1.94 -8.69
N VAL A 44 -26.87 1.95 -9.76
CA VAL A 44 -27.03 2.77 -10.97
C VAL A 44 -28.26 2.32 -11.77
N GLU A 45 -28.49 1.02 -11.98
CA GLU A 45 -29.65 0.53 -12.75
C GLU A 45 -31.00 0.73 -12.05
N ALA A 46 -31.04 0.80 -10.71
CA ALA A 46 -32.29 1.00 -9.98
C ALA A 46 -32.78 2.46 -9.94
N SER A 47 -31.91 3.45 -10.19
CA SER A 47 -32.25 4.87 -10.07
C SER A 47 -32.10 5.70 -11.36
N LEU A 48 -31.47 5.15 -12.41
CA LEU A 48 -31.26 5.85 -13.68
C LEU A 48 -32.28 5.53 -14.78
N ASN A 49 -33.18 4.57 -14.58
CA ASN A 49 -34.29 4.31 -15.51
C ASN A 49 -35.61 4.98 -15.04
N ILE A 50 -35.63 6.31 -15.00
CA ILE A 50 -36.88 7.05 -15.25
C ILE A 50 -36.77 7.74 -16.61
N GLU A 51 -36.60 6.94 -17.66
CA GLU A 51 -37.14 7.31 -18.98
C GLU A 51 -38.64 7.02 -18.98
N GLU A 52 -39.40 7.77 -18.18
CA GLU A 52 -40.82 8.06 -18.40
C GLU A 52 -41.33 8.98 -17.27
N SER A 53 -41.10 10.28 -17.41
CA SER A 53 -42.07 11.25 -16.88
C SER A 53 -42.02 12.54 -17.71
N LYS A 54 -42.68 12.49 -18.87
CA LYS A 54 -43.28 13.68 -19.48
C LYS A 54 -44.38 14.19 -18.53
N GLU A 55 -44.03 14.77 -17.38
CA GLU A 55 -44.95 15.54 -16.52
C GLU A 55 -44.30 16.21 -15.30
N LEU A 56 -42.98 16.42 -15.27
CA LEU A 56 -42.35 17.16 -14.16
C LEU A 56 -42.22 18.66 -14.48
N PRO A 57 -42.66 19.57 -13.59
CA PRO A 57 -42.46 21.01 -13.73
C PRO A 57 -40.97 21.37 -13.86
N GLN A 58 -40.65 22.43 -14.60
CA GLN A 58 -39.28 22.85 -14.89
C GLN A 58 -38.45 23.13 -13.61
N GLU A 59 -39.09 23.57 -12.53
CA GLU A 59 -38.48 23.73 -11.20
C GLU A 59 -38.06 22.39 -10.57
N SER A 60 -38.80 21.32 -10.82
CA SER A 60 -38.48 19.96 -10.37
C SER A 60 -37.34 19.34 -11.18
N LEU A 61 -37.22 19.68 -12.47
CA LEU A 61 -36.09 19.27 -13.32
C LEU A 61 -34.78 19.94 -12.88
N VAL A 62 -34.82 21.22 -12.49
CA VAL A 62 -33.66 21.92 -11.92
C VAL A 62 -33.26 21.34 -10.57
N LYS A 63 -34.23 20.97 -9.71
CA LYS A 63 -33.95 20.27 -8.44
C LYS A 63 -33.37 18.86 -8.69
N LEU A 64 -33.85 18.15 -9.70
CA LEU A 64 -33.31 16.85 -10.13
C LEU A 64 -31.88 16.95 -10.68
N SER A 65 -31.56 17.96 -11.50
CA SER A 65 -30.17 18.18 -11.95
C SER A 65 -29.24 18.58 -10.82
N HIS A 66 -29.74 19.33 -9.84
CA HIS A 66 -28.98 19.68 -8.63
C HIS A 66 -28.75 18.43 -7.74
N ILE A 67 -29.77 17.58 -7.55
CA ILE A 67 -29.65 16.29 -6.85
C ILE A 67 -28.68 15.35 -7.59
N GLN A 68 -28.71 15.30 -8.92
CA GLN A 68 -27.75 14.53 -9.73
C GLN A 68 -26.31 15.05 -9.61
N GLY A 69 -26.11 16.38 -9.52
CA GLY A 69 -24.82 16.99 -9.23
C GLY A 69 -24.32 16.67 -7.82
N LEU A 70 -25.21 16.69 -6.81
CA LEU A 70 -24.92 16.26 -5.44
C LEU A 70 -24.59 14.76 -5.35
N PHE A 71 -25.26 13.91 -6.13
CA PHE A 71 -24.97 12.48 -6.23
C PHE A 71 -23.64 12.19 -6.95
N ARG A 72 -23.29 12.95 -8.00
CA ARG A 72 -21.96 12.86 -8.63
C ARG A 72 -20.86 13.29 -7.67
N GLY A 73 -21.05 14.37 -6.93
CA GLY A 73 -20.13 14.78 -5.86
C GLY A 73 -20.05 13.75 -4.71
N TYR A 74 -21.17 13.11 -4.36
CA TYR A 74 -21.23 12.05 -3.34
C TYR A 74 -20.47 10.78 -3.79
N LEU A 75 -20.60 10.35 -5.05
CA LEU A 75 -19.89 9.18 -5.58
C LEU A 75 -18.38 9.40 -5.69
N VAL A 76 -17.96 10.62 -6.05
CA VAL A 76 -16.54 11.03 -6.06
C VAL A 76 -15.96 11.04 -4.63
N ARG A 77 -16.75 11.44 -3.62
CA ARG A 77 -16.36 11.37 -2.20
C ARG A 77 -16.36 9.95 -1.63
N MET A 78 -17.29 9.09 -2.04
CA MET A 78 -17.36 7.69 -1.58
C MET A 78 -16.19 6.85 -2.09
N GLN A 79 -15.69 7.10 -3.31
CA GLN A 79 -14.47 6.45 -3.81
C GLN A 79 -13.20 6.90 -3.09
N TYR A 80 -13.25 8.00 -2.32
CA TYR A 80 -12.12 8.56 -1.58
C TYR A 80 -12.09 8.13 -0.10
N ILE A 81 -13.19 7.56 0.44
CA ILE A 81 -13.36 7.31 1.89
C ILE A 81 -13.23 5.82 2.29
N ASP A 82 -13.31 4.86 1.36
CA ASP A 82 -13.29 3.42 1.70
C ASP A 82 -11.93 2.84 2.17
N GLN A 83 -10.88 3.66 2.39
CA GLN A 83 -9.60 3.17 2.95
C GLN A 83 -9.00 4.04 4.08
N ILE A 84 -9.82 4.64 4.94
CA ILE A 84 -9.31 5.12 6.25
C ILE A 84 -9.72 4.13 7.35
N CYS A 85 -8.70 3.44 7.85
CA CYS A 85 -8.75 2.44 8.90
C CYS A 85 -9.56 2.86 10.14
N LEU A 86 -10.38 1.92 10.59
CA LEU A 86 -10.96 1.82 11.93
C LEU A 86 -9.88 1.86 13.02
N SER A 87 -9.90 2.86 13.90
CA SER A 87 -10.27 2.71 15.32
C SER A 87 -9.86 3.94 16.12
N GLU A 88 -10.76 4.40 16.99
CA GLU A 88 -10.68 5.59 17.84
C GLU A 88 -9.38 5.67 18.67
N MET A 89 -8.70 6.82 18.64
CA MET A 89 -7.74 7.22 19.67
C MET A 89 -7.86 8.70 20.05
N ASP A 90 -7.65 8.92 21.35
CA ASP A 90 -7.73 10.10 22.22
C ASP A 90 -7.07 11.39 21.68
N PRO A 91 -7.75 12.55 21.71
CA PRO A 91 -7.23 13.81 21.18
C PRO A 91 -6.30 14.51 22.18
N ALA A 92 -5.06 14.05 22.30
CA ALA A 92 -3.98 14.86 22.89
C ALA A 92 -2.59 14.27 22.61
N ILE A 93 -2.06 14.42 21.39
CA ILE A 93 -0.62 14.62 21.13
C ILE A 93 -0.49 15.28 19.74
N GLN A 94 0.11 16.46 19.67
CA GLN A 94 0.67 16.99 18.43
C GLN A 94 1.94 16.17 18.12
N PHE A 95 1.91 15.39 17.05
CA PHE A 95 3.06 14.61 16.61
C PHE A 95 3.85 15.40 15.58
N GLU A 96 5.07 15.77 15.92
CA GLU A 96 6.05 16.24 14.94
C GLU A 96 6.41 15.05 14.01
N HIS A 97 6.17 15.23 12.72
CA HIS A 97 6.69 14.33 11.68
C HIS A 97 8.11 14.77 11.35
N PRO A 98 9.08 13.84 11.30
CA PRO A 98 10.37 14.15 10.71
C PRO A 98 10.15 14.61 9.27
N GLU A 99 10.85 15.67 8.87
CA GLU A 99 10.91 16.15 7.49
C GLU A 99 11.44 15.01 6.60
N LEU A 100 10.53 14.29 5.95
CA LEU A 100 10.86 13.52 4.76
C LEU A 100 10.99 14.53 3.62
N GLU A 101 12.24 14.86 3.29
CA GLU A 101 12.63 15.68 2.15
C GLU A 101 12.46 14.86 0.86
N ILE A 102 11.76 15.45 -0.12
CA ILE A 102 11.88 15.02 -1.51
C ILE A 102 13.16 15.69 -2.02
N PRO A 103 14.09 14.97 -2.68
CA PRO A 103 15.25 15.63 -3.30
C PRO A 103 14.76 16.71 -4.25
N GLU A 104 15.10 17.97 -3.96
CA GLU A 104 14.74 19.13 -4.75
C GLU A 104 15.18 18.90 -6.21
N THR A 105 14.23 18.78 -7.13
CA THR A 105 14.54 18.96 -8.54
C THR A 105 14.71 20.44 -8.78
N ASP A 106 15.98 20.82 -8.93
CA ASP A 106 16.50 22.14 -9.18
C ASP A 106 15.81 22.81 -10.39
N THR A 107 14.74 23.56 -10.14
CA THR A 107 14.15 24.49 -11.11
C THR A 107 13.97 25.85 -10.46
N GLN A 108 15.07 26.59 -10.33
CA GLN A 108 15.03 28.02 -10.02
C GLN A 108 14.64 28.82 -11.27
N ALA A 109 13.34 29.05 -11.45
CA ALA A 109 12.78 29.98 -12.43
C ALA A 109 12.00 31.09 -11.69
N PRO A 110 11.95 32.32 -12.23
CA PRO A 110 11.36 33.47 -11.54
C PRO A 110 9.88 33.24 -11.17
N HIS A 111 9.62 33.26 -9.87
CA HIS A 111 8.37 32.86 -9.24
C HIS A 111 7.24 33.90 -9.40
N VAL A 112 6.03 33.43 -9.68
CA VAL A 112 4.82 34.27 -9.55
C VAL A 112 4.36 34.28 -8.10
N ASP A 113 4.07 35.47 -7.57
CA ASP A 113 3.45 35.61 -6.25
C ASP A 113 1.92 35.57 -6.37
N PHE A 114 1.34 34.37 -6.46
CA PHE A 114 -0.08 34.16 -6.28
C PHE A 114 -0.43 34.26 -4.79
N GLN A 115 -0.45 35.49 -4.25
CA GLN A 115 -0.96 35.70 -2.90
C GLN A 115 -2.47 35.55 -2.90
N VAL A 116 -2.93 34.57 -2.13
CA VAL A 116 -4.34 34.39 -1.83
C VAL A 116 -4.71 35.38 -0.72
N ASP A 117 -5.58 36.32 -1.04
CA ASP A 117 -6.17 37.20 -0.05
C ASP A 117 -7.33 36.50 0.66
N PHE A 118 -7.01 35.80 1.75
CA PHE A 118 -8.00 35.09 2.57
C PHE A 118 -9.11 35.99 3.12
N THR A 119 -8.93 37.33 3.16
CA THR A 119 -9.98 38.25 3.62
C THR A 119 -11.16 38.35 2.65
N GLN A 120 -10.96 37.91 1.39
CA GLN A 120 -12.00 37.85 0.36
C GLN A 120 -12.78 36.52 0.38
N LEU A 121 -12.29 35.51 1.10
CA LEU A 121 -13.05 34.29 1.35
C LEU A 121 -14.06 34.50 2.48
N PRO A 122 -15.24 33.87 2.42
CA PRO A 122 -16.14 33.82 3.56
C PRO A 122 -15.42 33.30 4.81
N GLY A 123 -15.80 33.78 6.00
CA GLY A 123 -15.21 33.26 7.24
C GLY A 123 -15.46 31.76 7.38
N GLY A 124 -14.41 30.99 7.72
CA GLY A 124 -14.48 29.54 7.88
C GLY A 124 -14.41 28.73 6.58
N PHE A 125 -14.02 29.36 5.45
CA PHE A 125 -13.93 28.70 4.15
C PHE A 125 -12.70 27.78 3.99
N LEU A 126 -11.73 27.89 4.90
CA LEU A 126 -10.78 26.82 5.18
C LEU A 126 -11.15 26.23 6.54
N SER A 127 -11.01 24.90 6.67
CA SER A 127 -11.08 24.29 7.99
C SER A 127 -9.90 24.75 8.84
N GLU A 128 -10.04 24.69 10.17
CA GLU A 128 -8.94 25.03 11.09
C GLU A 128 -7.69 24.17 10.80
N SER A 129 -7.89 22.87 10.55
CA SER A 129 -6.82 21.93 10.20
C SER A 129 -6.15 22.27 8.87
N ALA A 130 -6.92 22.62 7.84
CA ALA A 130 -6.37 23.00 6.55
C ALA A 130 -5.56 24.30 6.64
N LEU A 131 -6.08 25.29 7.38
CA LEU A 131 -5.39 26.56 7.61
C LEU A 131 -4.08 26.36 8.41
N GLU A 132 -4.08 25.50 9.41
CA GLU A 132 -2.87 25.13 10.16
C GLU A 132 -1.81 24.53 9.24
N LYS A 133 -2.19 23.57 8.38
CA LYS A 133 -1.26 22.95 7.42
C LYS A 133 -0.77 23.94 6.37
N TYR A 134 -1.66 24.77 5.83
CA TYR A 134 -1.27 25.82 4.88
C TYR A 134 -0.23 26.77 5.48
N ASN A 135 -0.44 27.21 6.73
CA ASN A 135 0.52 28.07 7.43
C ASN A 135 1.84 27.35 7.74
N PHE A 136 1.78 26.05 8.07
CA PHE A 136 2.97 25.23 8.34
C PHE A 136 3.85 25.06 7.10
N TYR A 137 3.28 24.68 5.96
CA TYR A 137 4.04 24.51 4.73
C TYR A 137 4.31 25.83 3.98
N GLY A 138 3.66 26.91 4.39
CA GLY A 138 3.86 28.23 3.85
C GLY A 138 3.43 28.37 2.38
N LYS A 139 3.95 29.39 1.72
CA LYS A 139 3.59 29.73 0.34
C LYS A 139 3.99 28.62 -0.62
N PHE A 140 3.07 28.20 -1.48
CA PHE A 140 3.34 27.27 -2.57
C PHE A 140 4.11 27.94 -3.72
N ASP A 141 5.08 27.21 -4.27
CA ASP A 141 5.81 27.64 -5.46
C ASP A 141 5.13 27.11 -6.73
N PHE A 142 4.48 28.03 -7.45
CA PHE A 142 3.79 27.70 -8.70
C PHE A 142 4.75 27.59 -9.90
N GLY A 143 5.99 28.07 -9.76
CA GLY A 143 6.91 28.29 -10.88
C GLY A 143 6.47 29.45 -11.79
N GLU A 144 6.85 29.37 -13.06
CA GLU A 144 6.45 30.35 -14.08
C GLU A 144 4.96 30.20 -14.46
N PRO A 145 4.27 31.31 -14.79
CA PRO A 145 2.89 31.26 -15.26
C PRO A 145 2.86 30.76 -16.71
N ASP A 146 1.74 30.14 -17.11
CA ASP A 146 1.56 29.61 -18.47
C ASP A 146 1.16 30.72 -19.48
N GLY A 147 1.04 31.97 -19.03
CA GLY A 147 0.71 33.14 -19.85
C GLY A 147 -0.77 33.20 -20.25
N LYS A 148 -1.65 32.59 -19.45
CA LYS A 148 -3.10 32.54 -19.68
C LYS A 148 -3.81 33.75 -19.08
N GLU A 149 -5.11 33.86 -19.37
CA GLU A 149 -5.94 34.88 -18.70
C GLU A 149 -5.98 34.58 -17.21
N PHE A 150 -5.66 35.57 -16.37
CA PHE A 150 -5.66 35.43 -14.93
C PHE A 150 -6.95 35.97 -14.32
N LYS A 151 -7.62 35.16 -13.51
CA LYS A 151 -8.77 35.56 -12.69
C LYS A 151 -8.35 35.76 -11.24
N ASN A 152 -8.72 36.92 -10.71
CA ASN A 152 -8.70 37.18 -9.28
C ASN A 152 -9.67 36.26 -8.55
N LEU A 153 -9.48 36.14 -7.24
CA LEU A 153 -10.30 35.29 -6.39
C LEU A 153 -11.79 35.57 -6.57
N GLY A 154 -12.52 34.54 -6.98
CA GLY A 154 -13.95 34.64 -7.27
C GLY A 154 -14.66 33.32 -7.09
N LYS A 155 -15.96 33.41 -6.81
CA LYS A 155 -16.83 32.25 -6.61
C LYS A 155 -17.18 31.59 -7.95
N LEU A 156 -16.92 30.30 -8.08
CA LEU A 156 -17.32 29.45 -9.20
C LEU A 156 -18.78 29.00 -9.05
N ILE A 157 -19.33 28.40 -10.12
CA ILE A 157 -20.72 27.95 -10.20
C ILE A 157 -21.04 26.89 -9.14
N ASP A 158 -20.07 26.03 -8.82
CA ASP A 158 -20.19 24.95 -7.85
C ASP A 158 -20.03 25.39 -6.39
N GLY A 159 -19.81 26.69 -6.16
CA GLY A 159 -19.66 27.24 -4.81
C GLY A 159 -18.22 27.43 -4.36
N SER A 160 -17.26 26.77 -5.01
CA SER A 160 -15.84 26.92 -4.72
C SER A 160 -15.32 28.31 -5.06
N TYR A 161 -14.17 28.70 -4.50
CA TYR A 161 -13.50 29.94 -4.83
C TYR A 161 -12.19 29.63 -5.54
N TYR A 162 -11.95 30.31 -6.66
CA TYR A 162 -10.77 30.10 -7.48
C TYR A 162 -10.04 31.40 -7.76
N GLN A 163 -8.72 31.35 -7.71
CA GLN A 163 -7.80 32.39 -8.16
C GLN A 163 -6.71 31.74 -8.99
N GLY A 164 -6.51 32.19 -10.21
CA GLY A 164 -5.59 31.50 -11.11
C GLY A 164 -5.83 31.78 -12.57
N GLU A 165 -5.04 31.10 -13.38
CA GLU A 165 -5.13 31.08 -14.82
C GLU A 165 -6.40 30.31 -15.30
N VAL A 166 -7.02 30.81 -16.37
CA VAL A 166 -8.21 30.19 -16.98
C VAL A 166 -8.16 30.22 -18.50
N ASP A 167 -8.92 29.33 -19.12
CA ASP A 167 -9.14 29.34 -20.56
C ASP A 167 -10.23 30.35 -20.98
N GLU A 168 -10.50 30.43 -22.28
CA GLU A 168 -11.50 31.34 -22.87
C GLU A 168 -12.94 31.11 -22.36
N PHE A 169 -13.22 29.96 -21.77
CA PHE A 169 -14.51 29.61 -21.16
C PHE A 169 -14.52 29.87 -19.65
N GLY A 170 -13.40 30.35 -19.09
CA GLY A 170 -13.23 30.57 -17.67
C GLY A 170 -12.99 29.29 -16.87
N ILE A 171 -12.60 28.19 -17.52
CA ILE A 171 -12.27 26.92 -16.87
C ILE A 171 -10.82 26.99 -16.37
N PRO A 172 -10.53 26.54 -15.13
CA PRO A 172 -9.18 26.51 -14.59
C PRO A 172 -8.17 25.81 -15.52
N CYS A 173 -7.06 26.49 -15.82
CA CYS A 173 -5.95 25.98 -16.62
C CYS A 173 -4.66 26.69 -16.21
N GLY A 174 -3.48 26.09 -16.40
CA GLY A 174 -2.23 26.72 -15.95
C GLY A 174 -2.11 26.71 -14.43
N LYS A 175 -1.70 27.80 -13.80
CA LYS A 175 -1.42 27.86 -12.35
C LYS A 175 -2.57 28.50 -11.57
N GLY A 176 -2.93 27.92 -10.42
CA GLY A 176 -3.93 28.54 -9.55
C GLY A 176 -4.27 27.77 -8.28
N SER A 177 -5.03 28.42 -7.41
CA SER A 177 -5.54 27.91 -6.15
C SER A 177 -7.06 27.83 -6.18
N ILE A 178 -7.60 26.73 -5.68
CA ILE A 178 -9.02 26.53 -5.43
C ILE A 178 -9.26 26.26 -3.94
N PHE A 179 -10.37 26.76 -3.44
CA PHE A 179 -10.87 26.57 -2.08
C PHE A 179 -12.28 26.00 -2.18
N TYR A 180 -12.55 24.93 -1.44
CA TYR A 180 -13.82 24.22 -1.50
C TYR A 180 -14.70 24.57 -0.29
N GLU A 181 -16.03 24.40 -0.44
CA GLU A 181 -16.99 24.70 0.64
C GLU A 181 -16.82 23.79 1.88
N ASP A 182 -16.16 22.64 1.72
CA ASP A 182 -15.85 21.72 2.81
C ASP A 182 -14.62 22.15 3.64
N GLY A 183 -13.92 23.21 3.22
CA GLY A 183 -12.73 23.71 3.90
C GLY A 183 -11.41 23.13 3.37
N SER A 184 -11.46 22.24 2.38
CA SER A 184 -10.27 21.74 1.68
C SER A 184 -9.78 22.73 0.61
N MET A 185 -8.53 22.56 0.18
CA MET A 185 -7.96 23.38 -0.89
C MET A 185 -6.98 22.61 -1.77
N TYR A 186 -6.74 23.16 -2.96
CA TYR A 186 -5.66 22.74 -3.84
C TYR A 186 -4.96 23.96 -4.43
N GLU A 187 -3.65 23.88 -4.56
CA GLU A 187 -2.81 24.86 -5.24
C GLU A 187 -1.82 24.13 -6.15
N GLY A 188 -1.71 24.56 -7.39
CA GLY A 188 -0.86 23.87 -8.34
C GLY A 188 -1.24 24.14 -9.78
N ALA A 189 -0.85 23.20 -10.64
CA ALA A 189 -1.14 23.27 -12.05
C ALA A 189 -2.49 22.61 -12.40
N TRP A 190 -3.09 23.10 -13.49
CA TRP A 190 -4.44 22.80 -13.91
C TRP A 190 -4.47 22.56 -15.41
N LYS A 191 -5.30 21.61 -15.82
CA LYS A 191 -5.58 21.36 -17.24
C LYS A 191 -7.03 20.99 -17.41
N ALA A 192 -7.77 21.81 -18.16
CA ALA A 192 -9.20 21.61 -18.43
C ALA A 192 -10.03 21.36 -17.16
N GLY A 193 -9.79 22.18 -16.12
CA GLY A 193 -10.52 22.11 -14.85
C GLY A 193 -10.13 20.96 -13.93
N LYS A 194 -9.11 20.16 -14.28
CA LYS A 194 -8.59 19.08 -13.43
C LYS A 194 -7.19 19.43 -12.91
N PHE A 195 -6.84 18.94 -11.72
CA PHE A 195 -5.46 19.02 -11.21
C PHE A 195 -4.51 18.29 -12.16
N TYR A 196 -3.40 18.94 -12.48
CA TYR A 196 -2.45 18.44 -13.47
C TYR A 196 -1.04 18.97 -13.18
N GLY A 197 0.00 18.16 -13.34
CA GLY A 197 1.36 18.54 -12.99
C GLY A 197 1.55 18.74 -11.49
N TYR A 198 2.62 19.42 -11.09
CA TYR A 198 2.95 19.60 -9.68
C TYR A 198 1.89 20.43 -8.93
N GLY A 199 1.51 19.96 -7.75
CA GLY A 199 0.52 20.62 -6.88
C GLY A 199 0.57 20.14 -5.44
N ARG A 200 -0.16 20.85 -4.58
CA ARG A 200 -0.43 20.50 -3.18
C ARG A 200 -1.92 20.59 -2.89
N MET A 201 -2.48 19.50 -2.35
CA MET A 201 -3.85 19.43 -1.84
C MET A 201 -3.81 19.33 -0.32
N ILE A 202 -4.69 20.07 0.35
CA ILE A 202 -4.89 20.00 1.80
C ILE A 202 -6.36 19.67 2.05
N SER A 203 -6.67 18.54 2.67
CA SER A 203 -8.05 18.14 2.98
C SER A 203 -8.63 18.97 4.14
N GLN A 204 -9.94 18.89 4.35
CA GLN A 204 -10.61 19.51 5.49
C GLN A 204 -10.10 18.95 6.85
N GLU A 205 -9.62 17.71 6.88
CA GLU A 205 -9.01 17.07 8.07
C GLU A 205 -7.52 17.44 8.25
N GLY A 206 -6.91 18.10 7.28
CA GLY A 206 -5.49 18.44 7.29
C GLY A 206 -4.57 17.35 6.73
N ASP A 207 -5.09 16.41 5.94
CA ASP A 207 -4.23 15.56 5.11
C ASP A 207 -3.55 16.42 4.03
N VAL A 208 -2.29 16.16 3.73
CA VAL A 208 -1.52 16.86 2.71
C VAL A 208 -1.05 15.89 1.65
N PHE A 209 -1.37 16.19 0.39
CA PHE A 209 -0.93 15.43 -0.77
C PHE A 209 -0.17 16.36 -1.70
N GLU A 210 1.10 16.07 -1.95
CA GLU A 210 1.97 16.94 -2.74
C GLU A 210 2.78 16.10 -3.74
N GLY A 211 2.87 16.55 -4.99
CA GLY A 211 3.54 15.83 -6.06
C GLY A 211 2.92 16.11 -7.43
N ASP A 212 3.21 15.27 -8.41
CA ASP A 212 2.63 15.37 -9.75
C ASP A 212 1.20 14.79 -9.80
N PHE A 213 0.30 15.51 -10.44
CA PHE A 213 -1.09 15.11 -10.66
C PHE A 213 -1.35 14.84 -12.14
N ILE A 214 -2.16 13.83 -12.45
CA ILE A 214 -2.77 13.64 -13.77
C ILE A 214 -4.26 13.38 -13.57
N GLU A 215 -5.09 14.26 -14.12
CA GLU A 215 -6.54 14.19 -13.99
C GLU A 215 -7.05 14.10 -12.54
N GLY A 216 -6.38 14.80 -11.60
CA GLY A 216 -6.74 14.75 -10.18
C GLY A 216 -6.09 13.62 -9.38
N GLN A 217 -5.39 12.69 -10.02
CA GLN A 217 -4.73 11.57 -9.33
C GLN A 217 -3.23 11.84 -9.16
N LEU A 218 -2.70 11.59 -7.95
CA LEU A 218 -1.26 11.67 -7.72
C LEU A 218 -0.55 10.56 -8.50
N THR A 219 0.53 10.91 -9.16
CA THR A 219 1.39 9.97 -9.86
C THR A 219 2.85 10.43 -9.83
N GLY A 220 3.78 9.59 -10.26
CA GLY A 220 5.20 9.92 -10.20
C GLY A 220 5.68 9.99 -8.77
N LYS A 221 6.58 10.93 -8.45
CA LYS A 221 7.05 11.10 -7.07
C LYS A 221 6.08 12.01 -6.32
N GLY A 222 5.75 11.63 -5.09
CA GLY A 222 4.90 12.44 -4.25
C GLY A 222 4.98 12.07 -2.77
N LYS A 223 4.28 12.87 -1.99
CA LYS A 223 4.19 12.82 -0.54
C LYS A 223 2.73 12.84 -0.12
N LYS A 224 2.36 11.91 0.77
CA LYS A 224 1.06 11.87 1.45
C LYS A 224 1.32 11.97 2.95
N ILE A 225 0.68 12.91 3.62
CA ILE A 225 0.83 13.11 5.06
C ILE A 225 -0.58 13.16 5.60
N TYR A 226 -0.91 12.22 6.46
CA TYR A 226 -2.27 12.08 6.97
C TYR A 226 -2.39 12.75 8.33
N ALA A 227 -3.57 13.30 8.63
CA ALA A 227 -3.89 13.92 9.91
C ALA A 227 -3.73 12.96 11.09
N ASN A 228 -3.89 11.65 10.85
CA ASN A 228 -3.67 10.59 11.85
C ASN A 228 -2.19 10.34 12.20
N GLY A 229 -1.27 11.01 11.49
CA GLY A 229 0.16 10.90 11.69
C GLY A 229 0.87 9.85 10.81
N ASN A 230 0.14 9.16 9.94
CA ASN A 230 0.78 8.33 8.92
C ASN A 230 1.37 9.23 7.82
N SER A 231 2.41 8.75 7.14
CA SER A 231 2.99 9.44 6.01
C SER A 231 3.59 8.47 5.01
N TYR A 232 3.66 8.90 3.76
CA TYR A 232 4.26 8.19 2.66
C TYR A 232 5.03 9.17 1.79
N VAL A 233 6.26 8.80 1.39
CA VAL A 233 7.03 9.47 0.36
C VAL A 233 7.58 8.43 -0.60
N GLY A 234 7.31 8.59 -1.89
CA GLY A 234 7.77 7.63 -2.88
C GLY A 234 7.09 7.79 -4.22
N GLU A 235 7.15 6.74 -5.01
CA GLU A 235 6.47 6.65 -6.29
C GLU A 235 4.97 6.31 -6.13
N LEU A 236 4.12 6.93 -6.93
CA LEU A 236 2.67 6.73 -6.93
C LEU A 236 2.14 6.46 -8.34
N VAL A 237 1.12 5.61 -8.40
CA VAL A 237 0.30 5.39 -9.61
C VAL A 237 -1.16 5.45 -9.18
N ASN A 238 -1.94 6.33 -9.81
CA ASN A 238 -3.36 6.54 -9.49
C ASN A 238 -3.61 6.76 -7.99
N SER A 239 -2.76 7.56 -7.34
CA SER A 239 -2.76 7.87 -5.90
C SER A 239 -2.41 6.72 -4.95
N PHE A 240 -2.04 5.54 -5.47
CA PHE A 240 -1.55 4.41 -4.68
C PHE A 240 -0.02 4.33 -4.68
N PRO A 241 0.62 4.01 -3.54
CA PRO A 241 2.03 3.64 -3.50
C PRO A 241 2.37 2.58 -4.55
N HIS A 242 3.41 2.85 -5.34
CA HIS A 242 3.91 1.95 -6.36
C HIS A 242 5.43 2.13 -6.48
N GLY A 243 6.19 1.15 -6.96
CA GLY A 243 7.65 1.32 -7.07
C GLY A 243 8.30 1.52 -5.70
N PHE A 244 9.37 2.30 -5.60
CA PHE A 244 10.08 2.47 -4.33
C PHE A 244 9.49 3.60 -3.48
N GLY A 245 9.35 3.37 -2.17
CA GLY A 245 8.87 4.39 -1.24
C GLY A 245 9.18 4.10 0.22
N GLU A 246 8.86 5.07 1.06
CA GLU A 246 8.99 5.05 2.52
C GLU A 246 7.66 5.44 3.15
N GLU A 247 7.14 4.56 4.00
CA GLU A 247 5.93 4.75 4.80
C GLU A 247 6.36 4.87 6.26
N ILE A 248 5.88 5.90 6.96
CA ILE A 248 6.06 6.06 8.41
C ILE A 248 4.68 6.15 9.04
N MET A 249 4.40 5.24 9.97
CA MET A 249 3.16 5.19 10.72
C MET A 249 3.18 6.14 11.92
N SER A 250 2.01 6.46 12.46
CA SER A 250 1.87 7.33 13.64
C SER A 250 2.60 6.80 14.88
N ASP A 251 2.74 5.49 15.02
CA ASP A 251 3.51 4.83 16.08
C ASP A 251 5.04 4.91 15.89
N LYS A 252 5.51 5.52 14.80
CA LYS A 252 6.92 5.59 14.34
C LYS A 252 7.47 4.29 13.78
N SER A 253 6.65 3.26 13.57
CA SER A 253 7.05 2.15 12.71
C SER A 253 7.21 2.65 11.28
N ALA A 254 8.17 2.08 10.55
CA ALA A 254 8.51 2.56 9.22
C ALA A 254 8.83 1.40 8.29
N TYR A 255 8.35 1.50 7.05
CA TYR A 255 8.69 0.61 5.96
C TYR A 255 9.39 1.38 4.85
N LYS A 256 10.48 0.83 4.33
CA LYS A 256 11.20 1.35 3.18
C LYS A 256 11.45 0.23 2.19
N GLY A 257 10.86 0.30 1.01
CA GLY A 257 10.92 -0.79 0.05
C GLY A 257 10.02 -0.58 -1.15
N ASN A 258 9.70 -1.69 -1.84
CA ASN A 258 8.87 -1.63 -3.04
C ASN A 258 7.39 -1.80 -2.70
N PHE A 259 6.54 -1.16 -3.50
CA PHE A 259 5.10 -1.23 -3.42
C PHE A 259 4.51 -1.64 -4.78
N ILE A 260 3.41 -2.37 -4.74
CA ILE A 260 2.55 -2.62 -5.90
C ILE A 260 1.11 -2.34 -5.48
N ASN A 261 0.51 -1.30 -6.06
CA ASN A 261 -0.89 -0.92 -5.81
C ASN A 261 -1.23 -0.74 -4.33
N GLY A 262 -0.35 -0.04 -3.60
CA GLY A 262 -0.51 0.24 -2.17
C GLY A 262 0.01 -0.83 -1.23
N LEU A 263 0.33 -2.03 -1.73
CA LEU A 263 0.79 -3.15 -0.90
C LEU A 263 2.32 -3.27 -0.93
N LYS A 264 2.94 -3.50 0.22
CA LYS A 264 4.38 -3.78 0.30
C LYS A 264 4.70 -5.06 -0.47
N SER A 265 5.73 -4.99 -1.31
CA SER A 265 6.10 -6.07 -2.23
C SER A 265 7.61 -6.08 -2.48
N GLY A 266 8.14 -7.20 -2.95
CA GLY A 266 9.56 -7.33 -3.28
C GLY A 266 10.47 -7.12 -2.07
N LYS A 267 11.66 -6.56 -2.28
CA LYS A 267 12.61 -6.30 -1.19
C LYS A 267 12.18 -5.06 -0.40
N GLY A 268 12.20 -5.15 0.92
CA GLY A 268 11.97 -4.02 1.82
C GLY A 268 12.65 -4.18 3.18
N ASN A 269 12.68 -3.07 3.92
CA ASN A 269 13.09 -3.00 5.31
C ASN A 269 11.92 -2.45 6.13
N TYR A 270 11.61 -3.09 7.25
CA TYR A 270 10.60 -2.63 8.20
C TYR A 270 11.26 -2.46 9.56
N THR A 271 11.11 -1.30 10.18
CA THR A 271 11.58 -1.01 11.54
C THR A 271 10.43 -0.72 12.47
N TRP A 272 10.54 -1.19 13.70
CA TRP A 272 9.56 -0.91 14.74
C TRP A 272 10.15 -0.07 15.88
N PRO A 273 9.33 0.72 16.59
CA PRO A 273 9.80 1.62 17.65
C PRO A 273 10.48 0.92 18.82
N GLU A 274 10.11 -0.33 19.10
CA GLU A 274 10.74 -1.13 20.17
C GLU A 274 12.14 -1.65 19.82
N GLY A 275 12.66 -1.30 18.63
CA GLY A 275 14.00 -1.66 18.17
C GLY A 275 14.06 -2.96 17.36
N SER A 276 12.91 -3.60 17.10
CA SER A 276 12.84 -4.69 16.14
C SER A 276 13.07 -4.17 14.72
N SER A 277 13.59 -5.02 13.83
CA SER A 277 13.64 -4.74 12.40
C SER A 277 13.57 -6.01 11.56
N TYR A 278 13.10 -5.88 10.33
CA TYR A 278 13.06 -6.94 9.33
C TYR A 278 13.62 -6.39 8.02
N GLU A 279 14.55 -7.12 7.42
CA GLU A 279 14.99 -6.89 6.04
C GLU A 279 14.77 -8.17 5.25
N GLY A 280 13.99 -8.09 4.17
CA GLY A 280 13.74 -9.26 3.34
C GLY A 280 12.66 -9.04 2.31
N MET A 281 12.05 -10.14 1.91
CA MET A 281 11.03 -10.18 0.88
C MET A 281 9.62 -9.98 1.46
N PHE A 282 8.78 -9.29 0.69
CA PHE A 282 7.38 -9.01 0.96
C PHE A 282 6.50 -9.42 -0.22
N VAL A 283 5.30 -9.92 0.05
CA VAL A 283 4.26 -10.23 -0.93
C VAL A 283 2.92 -9.81 -0.32
N GLU A 284 2.24 -8.84 -0.94
CA GLU A 284 0.92 -8.36 -0.49
C GLU A 284 0.89 -8.01 1.01
N ASP A 285 1.81 -7.14 1.45
CA ASP A 285 2.02 -6.73 2.86
C ASP A 285 2.54 -7.82 3.81
N LYS A 286 2.70 -9.06 3.35
CA LYS A 286 3.22 -10.15 4.18
C LYS A 286 4.71 -10.33 3.99
N ILE A 287 5.40 -10.60 5.08
CA ILE A 287 6.75 -11.17 5.08
C ILE A 287 6.68 -12.58 4.48
N GLU A 288 7.37 -12.78 3.37
CA GLU A 288 7.37 -14.04 2.62
C GLU A 288 8.69 -14.20 1.84
N GLY A 289 9.19 -15.43 1.71
CA GLY A 289 10.49 -15.70 1.09
C GLY A 289 11.64 -15.54 2.09
N PHE A 290 12.84 -15.18 1.63
CA PHE A 290 14.00 -15.08 2.52
C PHE A 290 14.09 -13.70 3.18
N GLY A 291 14.40 -13.66 4.48
CA GLY A 291 14.55 -12.43 5.23
C GLY A 291 15.20 -12.60 6.60
N LYS A 292 15.70 -11.50 7.13
CA LYS A 292 16.32 -11.38 8.44
C LYS A 292 15.46 -10.52 9.35
N TYR A 293 14.99 -11.10 10.44
CA TYR A 293 14.31 -10.39 11.53
C TYR A 293 15.24 -10.28 12.73
N ILE A 294 15.44 -9.07 13.23
CA ILE A 294 16.22 -8.75 14.41
C ILE A 294 15.25 -8.26 15.49
N TRP A 295 15.19 -8.97 16.61
CA TRP A 295 14.58 -8.50 17.85
C TRP A 295 15.67 -7.98 18.78
N PRO A 296 15.32 -7.29 19.89
CA PRO A 296 16.30 -6.82 20.87
C PRO A 296 17.19 -7.92 21.47
N ASP A 297 16.67 -9.14 21.62
CA ASP A 297 17.34 -10.25 22.33
C ASP A 297 17.84 -11.39 21.42
N LYS A 298 17.45 -11.38 20.14
CA LYS A 298 17.71 -12.48 19.20
C LYS A 298 17.52 -12.06 17.74
N GLU A 299 18.04 -12.85 16.81
CA GLU A 299 17.82 -12.69 15.38
C GLU A 299 17.42 -14.03 14.73
N TYR A 300 16.62 -13.93 13.67
CA TYR A 300 16.31 -15.02 12.76
C TYR A 300 16.64 -14.60 11.34
N GLU A 301 17.31 -15.49 10.60
CA GLU A 301 17.62 -15.32 9.19
C GLU A 301 17.22 -16.61 8.47
N GLY A 302 16.28 -16.53 7.55
CA GLY A 302 15.73 -17.71 6.91
C GLY A 302 14.51 -17.44 6.06
N GLU A 303 13.82 -18.51 5.72
CA GLU A 303 12.60 -18.49 4.94
C GLU A 303 11.36 -18.13 5.80
N TRP A 304 10.41 -17.46 5.17
CA TRP A 304 9.17 -16.97 5.75
C TRP A 304 8.00 -17.29 4.84
N LYS A 305 6.83 -17.51 5.45
CA LYS A 305 5.56 -17.68 4.77
C LYS A 305 4.44 -17.11 5.62
N ASP A 306 3.62 -16.24 5.04
CA ASP A 306 2.49 -15.60 5.73
C ASP A 306 2.88 -14.99 7.09
N ASN A 307 3.99 -14.24 7.14
CA ASN A 307 4.56 -13.63 8.37
C ASN A 307 5.11 -14.60 9.42
N ILE A 308 5.23 -15.89 9.11
CA ILE A 308 5.67 -16.93 10.05
C ILE A 308 6.93 -17.61 9.52
N GLN A 309 7.85 -18.00 10.42
CA GLN A 309 9.05 -18.75 10.01
C GLN A 309 8.64 -20.08 9.36
N HIS A 310 9.20 -20.37 8.19
CA HIS A 310 8.91 -21.56 7.40
C HIS A 310 10.17 -21.99 6.65
N GLY A 311 10.31 -23.23 6.19
CA GLY A 311 11.48 -23.64 5.40
C GLY A 311 12.76 -23.69 6.25
N GLN A 312 13.92 -23.36 5.66
CA GLN A 312 15.20 -23.37 6.36
C GLN A 312 15.49 -22.01 7.02
N GLY A 313 16.08 -22.03 8.22
CA GLY A 313 16.53 -20.81 8.87
C GLY A 313 17.51 -21.01 10.01
N CYS A 314 18.15 -19.90 10.39
CA CYS A 314 19.07 -19.81 11.50
C CYS A 314 18.56 -18.80 12.53
N PHE A 315 18.49 -19.24 13.77
CA PHE A 315 18.10 -18.44 14.92
C PHE A 315 19.31 -18.27 15.82
N LYS A 316 19.63 -17.03 16.22
CA LYS A 316 20.73 -16.72 17.15
C LYS A 316 20.20 -15.88 18.30
N TRP A 317 20.56 -16.25 19.51
CA TRP A 317 20.17 -15.51 20.72
C TRP A 317 21.39 -14.79 21.30
N ASN A 318 21.18 -13.67 21.97
CA ASN A 318 22.25 -12.88 22.57
C ASN A 318 23.00 -13.63 23.69
N ASP A 319 22.37 -14.64 24.28
CA ASP A 319 23.02 -15.55 25.24
C ASP A 319 23.98 -16.56 24.58
N GLY A 320 24.15 -16.50 23.27
CA GLY A 320 25.05 -17.35 22.49
C GLY A 320 24.44 -18.68 22.03
N LYS A 321 23.18 -18.98 22.38
CA LYS A 321 22.46 -20.11 21.78
C LYS A 321 22.29 -19.89 20.28
N LYS A 322 22.28 -20.98 19.52
CA LYS A 322 22.02 -20.98 18.08
C LYS A 322 21.21 -22.19 17.67
N TYR A 323 20.34 -22.01 16.69
CA TYR A 323 19.64 -23.10 16.02
C TYR A 323 19.74 -22.90 14.51
N ALA A 324 20.03 -23.95 13.76
CA ALA A 324 19.98 -23.96 12.30
C ALA A 324 19.25 -25.22 11.85
N GLY A 325 18.17 -25.06 11.08
CA GLY A 325 17.36 -26.19 10.62
C GLY A 325 16.02 -25.78 10.05
N GLY A 326 15.14 -26.77 9.89
CA GLY A 326 13.82 -26.58 9.31
C GLY A 326 12.80 -25.97 10.27
N TYR A 327 11.84 -25.25 9.71
CA TYR A 327 10.70 -24.63 10.36
C TYR A 327 9.41 -24.94 9.59
N VAL A 328 8.33 -25.20 10.33
CA VAL A 328 6.96 -25.25 9.80
C VAL A 328 6.06 -24.50 10.78
N MET A 329 5.39 -23.45 10.30
CA MET A 329 4.48 -22.62 11.10
C MET A 329 5.12 -22.13 12.40
N GLY A 330 6.37 -21.65 12.32
CA GLY A 330 7.12 -21.08 13.45
C GLY A 330 7.75 -22.12 14.38
N LYS A 331 7.52 -23.42 14.15
CA LYS A 331 8.06 -24.50 14.98
C LYS A 331 9.19 -25.22 14.28
N LYS A 332 10.23 -25.57 15.05
CA LYS A 332 11.36 -26.38 14.56
C LYS A 332 10.85 -27.73 14.08
N GLN A 333 11.24 -28.10 12.87
CA GLN A 333 10.72 -29.27 12.16
C GLN A 333 11.81 -29.89 11.28
N GLY A 334 11.86 -31.22 11.21
CA GLY A 334 12.84 -31.95 10.42
C GLY A 334 14.24 -31.88 11.02
N TYR A 335 15.27 -32.03 10.19
CA TYR A 335 16.65 -32.02 10.69
C TYR A 335 17.09 -30.61 11.14
N GLY A 336 17.79 -30.54 12.27
CA GLY A 336 18.35 -29.28 12.75
C GLY A 336 19.41 -29.45 13.83
N ILE A 337 20.24 -28.42 13.95
CA ILE A 337 21.36 -28.32 14.88
C ILE A 337 21.06 -27.23 15.90
N PHE A 338 21.12 -27.55 17.18
CA PHE A 338 21.04 -26.59 18.28
C PHE A 338 22.37 -26.58 19.03
N GLU A 339 22.99 -25.41 19.13
CA GLU A 339 24.22 -25.18 19.89
C GLU A 339 23.95 -24.28 21.11
N TRP A 340 24.57 -24.61 22.23
CA TRP A 340 24.55 -23.81 23.45
C TRP A 340 25.94 -23.20 23.70
N PRO A 341 26.00 -22.02 24.34
CA PRO A 341 27.27 -21.31 24.61
C PRO A 341 28.24 -22.12 25.48
N ASP A 342 27.72 -23.06 26.28
CA ASP A 342 28.52 -23.93 27.12
C ASP A 342 29.21 -25.07 26.33
N GLY A 343 29.03 -25.14 25.01
CA GLY A 343 29.60 -26.19 24.15
C GLY A 343 28.75 -27.46 24.07
N LYS A 344 27.53 -27.48 24.64
CA LYS A 344 26.54 -28.51 24.28
C LYS A 344 26.10 -28.30 22.83
N LYS A 345 25.83 -29.40 22.14
CA LYS A 345 25.25 -29.41 20.80
C LYS A 345 24.30 -30.60 20.65
N TYR A 346 23.14 -30.35 20.07
CA TYR A 346 22.19 -31.37 19.63
C TYR A 346 22.09 -31.28 18.11
N GLU A 347 22.16 -32.42 17.44
CA GLU A 347 22.08 -32.54 16.00
C GLU A 347 21.19 -33.75 15.66
N GLY A 348 20.04 -33.50 15.05
CA GLY A 348 19.05 -34.54 14.82
C GLY A 348 17.70 -34.01 14.37
N ASN A 349 16.70 -34.87 14.41
CA ASN A 349 15.35 -34.57 13.97
C ASN A 349 14.53 -33.80 15.03
N TRP A 350 13.66 -32.94 14.54
CA TRP A 350 12.75 -32.11 15.31
C TRP A 350 11.32 -32.30 14.83
N PHE A 351 10.38 -32.29 15.77
CA PHE A 351 8.95 -32.31 15.49
C PHE A 351 8.24 -31.41 16.49
N ASP A 352 7.40 -30.49 15.99
CA ASP A 352 6.63 -29.56 16.81
C ASP A 352 7.48 -28.77 17.84
N GLY A 353 8.70 -28.40 17.46
CA GLY A 353 9.60 -27.64 18.33
C GLY A 353 10.44 -28.47 19.31
N LYS A 354 10.30 -29.81 19.34
CA LYS A 354 11.04 -30.70 20.25
C LYS A 354 11.95 -31.66 19.48
N GLN A 355 13.01 -32.14 20.14
CA GLN A 355 13.82 -33.24 19.60
C GLN A 355 12.97 -34.51 19.49
N GLU A 356 12.97 -35.15 18.32
CA GLU A 356 12.14 -36.31 17.99
C GLU A 356 12.91 -37.22 17.02
N GLY A 357 12.80 -38.55 17.14
CA GLY A 357 13.48 -39.48 16.24
C GLY A 357 14.99 -39.54 16.46
N GLU A 358 15.76 -39.79 15.40
CA GLU A 358 17.23 -39.94 15.52
C GLU A 358 17.94 -38.61 15.81
N GLY A 359 18.87 -38.63 16.77
CA GLY A 359 19.70 -37.48 17.08
C GLY A 359 20.91 -37.78 17.96
N THR A 360 21.87 -36.86 17.92
CA THR A 360 23.14 -36.91 18.64
C THR A 360 23.26 -35.70 19.54
N PHE A 361 23.52 -35.93 20.83
CA PHE A 361 23.88 -34.90 21.79
C PHE A 361 25.37 -35.03 22.15
N SER A 362 26.09 -33.92 22.03
CA SER A 362 27.52 -33.82 22.32
C SER A 362 27.82 -32.66 23.26
N LYS A 363 28.95 -32.75 23.96
CA LYS A 363 29.49 -31.70 24.83
C LYS A 363 30.97 -31.51 24.51
N ASN A 364 31.34 -30.31 24.08
CA ASN A 364 32.70 -29.95 23.67
C ASN A 364 33.25 -30.95 22.62
N GLY A 365 32.42 -31.29 21.62
CA GLY A 365 32.75 -32.24 20.55
C GLY A 365 32.66 -33.72 20.94
N VAL A 366 32.53 -34.05 22.23
CA VAL A 366 32.42 -35.44 22.70
C VAL A 366 30.96 -35.88 22.67
N VAL A 367 30.64 -36.90 21.87
CA VAL A 367 29.30 -37.53 21.84
C VAL A 367 28.99 -38.11 23.21
N ARG A 368 27.83 -37.73 23.77
CA ARG A 368 27.35 -38.20 25.07
C ARG A 368 26.14 -39.12 24.92
N GLN A 369 25.24 -38.81 24.00
CA GLN A 369 24.05 -39.59 23.69
C GLN A 369 23.87 -39.63 22.18
N GLN A 370 23.57 -40.80 21.63
CA GLN A 370 23.24 -40.99 20.22
C GLN A 370 22.17 -42.09 20.15
N GLY A 371 21.07 -41.81 19.46
CA GLY A 371 19.93 -42.73 19.39
C GLY A 371 18.60 -42.02 19.22
N ILE A 372 17.55 -42.59 19.77
CA ILE A 372 16.16 -42.14 19.58
C ILE A 372 15.77 -41.13 20.67
N TRP A 373 15.16 -40.04 20.24
CA TRP A 373 14.57 -38.98 21.06
C TRP A 373 13.06 -38.99 20.89
N LYS A 374 12.33 -38.68 21.97
CA LYS A 374 10.88 -38.50 21.94
C LYS A 374 10.48 -37.38 22.87
N ASP A 375 9.70 -36.42 22.39
CA ASP A 375 9.24 -35.27 23.18
C ASP A 375 10.38 -34.54 23.91
N GLY A 376 11.54 -34.41 23.26
CA GLY A 376 12.72 -33.74 23.82
C GLY A 376 13.53 -34.58 24.81
N LYS A 377 13.22 -35.86 24.99
CA LYS A 377 13.90 -36.77 25.92
C LYS A 377 14.62 -37.90 25.17
N PHE A 378 15.82 -38.24 25.61
CA PHE A 378 16.58 -39.38 25.08
C PHE A 378 15.95 -40.70 25.57
N MET A 379 15.57 -41.57 24.62
CA MET A 379 14.88 -42.84 24.90
C MET A 379 15.84 -44.04 24.93
N GLY A 380 16.98 -43.95 24.25
CA GLY A 380 17.95 -45.03 24.18
C GLY A 380 18.70 -45.07 22.86
N LYS A 381 19.72 -45.93 22.77
CA LYS A 381 20.41 -46.19 21.51
C LYS A 381 19.45 -46.86 20.52
N LYS A 382 19.64 -46.62 19.23
CA LYS A 382 18.95 -47.39 18.19
C LYS A 382 19.41 -48.85 18.35
N GLU A 383 18.48 -49.77 18.56
CA GLU A 383 18.81 -51.19 18.53
C GLU A 383 19.26 -51.51 17.10
N ASP A 384 20.48 -52.01 16.96
CA ASP A 384 20.96 -52.52 15.69
C ASP A 384 20.05 -53.69 15.32
N GLN A 385 19.17 -53.50 14.33
CA GLN A 385 18.62 -54.62 13.57
C GLN A 385 19.76 -55.22 12.74
N SER A 386 20.72 -55.83 13.42
CA SER A 386 21.63 -56.80 12.83
C SER A 386 20.88 -58.13 12.83
N SER A 387 20.23 -58.40 11.70
CA SER A 387 19.78 -59.75 11.32
C SER A 387 20.81 -60.37 10.39
#